data_AF-A0A830FYV8-F1
#
_entry.id   AF-A0A830FYV8-F1
#
_cell.length_a   1.000
_cell.length_b   1.000
_cell.length_c   1.000
_cell.angle_alpha   90.00
_cell.angle_beta   90.00
_cell.angle_gamma   90.00
#
_symmetry.space_group_name_H-M   'P 1'
#
loop_
_entity.id
_entity.type
_entity.pdbx_description
1 polymer ?
#
loop_
_entity_poly.entity_id
_entity_poly.type
_entity_poly.pdbx_seq_one_letter_code
_entity_poly.pdbx_strand_id
1 'polypeptide(L)'
;MPYESESDLKYISGLDAIPLTGPDAWSDTPQEKLKAADAAEGLLEARVNSGLPLDDVESIHRTAATAYASYILLSGVEHPNSARSGDFYSGSNEDVAEVASEMKTIWEDAVQGIINASADEGTNTATLNVPDF
;
A
#
# COMPACT_ATOMS: atom_id res chain seq x y z
N MET A 1 -17.27 2.23 3.19
CA MET A 1 -17.69 2.59 1.81
C MET A 1 -16.39 2.94 1.10
N PRO A 2 -16.16 2.48 -0.14
CA PRO A 2 -14.95 2.86 -0.86
C PRO A 2 -14.90 4.38 -1.03
N TYR A 3 -13.69 4.92 -1.17
CA TYR A 3 -13.50 6.36 -1.41
C TYR A 3 -14.23 6.83 -2.66
N GLU A 4 -14.91 7.97 -2.54
CA GLU A 4 -15.69 8.57 -3.63
C GLU A 4 -14.86 9.55 -4.47
N SER A 5 -13.74 10.05 -3.92
CA SER A 5 -12.84 10.98 -4.60
C SER A 5 -11.39 10.87 -4.10
N GLU A 6 -10.44 11.39 -4.87
CA GLU A 6 -9.01 11.42 -4.50
C GLU A 6 -8.76 12.25 -3.23
N SER A 7 -9.66 13.17 -2.92
CA SER A 7 -9.61 13.97 -1.69
C SER A 7 -9.86 13.16 -0.42
N ASP A 8 -10.41 11.94 -0.53
CA ASP A 8 -10.59 11.03 0.59
C ASP A 8 -9.33 10.21 0.90
N LEU A 9 -8.32 10.25 0.02
CA LEU A 9 -7.04 9.58 0.25
C LEU A 9 -6.30 10.19 1.44
N LYS A 10 -5.86 9.35 2.37
CA LYS A 10 -5.19 9.79 3.60
C LYS A 10 -3.67 9.70 3.49
N TYR A 11 -3.18 8.65 2.86
CA TYR A 11 -1.77 8.27 2.84
C TYR A 11 -1.19 8.27 1.43
N ILE A 12 -2.03 8.11 0.41
CA ILE A 12 -1.64 8.16 -1.00
C ILE A 12 -1.80 9.58 -1.53
N SER A 13 -0.78 10.11 -2.23
CA SER A 13 -0.77 11.51 -2.68
C SER A 13 -1.70 11.81 -3.87
N GLY A 14 -2.24 10.78 -4.51
CA GLY A 14 -3.13 10.85 -5.67
C GLY A 14 -3.13 9.52 -6.42
N LEU A 15 -4.10 9.30 -7.30
CA LEU A 15 -4.20 8.03 -8.03
C LEU A 15 -3.05 7.81 -9.01
N ASP A 16 -2.44 8.90 -9.50
CA ASP A 16 -1.23 8.87 -10.33
C ASP A 16 0.04 8.50 -9.55
N ALA A 17 0.00 8.58 -8.21
CA ALA A 17 1.14 8.20 -7.38
C ALA A 17 1.30 6.67 -7.29
N ILE A 18 0.27 5.91 -7.68
CA ILE A 18 0.26 4.45 -7.62
C ILE A 18 1.09 3.91 -8.80
N PRO A 19 2.29 3.32 -8.57
CA PRO A 19 3.10 2.80 -9.65
C PRO A 19 2.40 1.62 -10.32
N LEU A 20 2.26 1.69 -11.63
CA LEU A 20 1.71 0.66 -12.50
C LEU A 20 2.72 0.30 -13.58
N THR A 21 2.63 -0.91 -14.11
CA THR A 21 3.47 -1.35 -15.23
C THR A 21 2.80 -1.04 -16.56
N GLY A 22 3.53 -0.37 -17.45
CA GLY A 22 3.03 -0.06 -18.80
C GLY A 22 2.01 1.08 -18.85
N PRO A 23 1.21 1.19 -19.93
CA PRO A 23 0.17 2.20 -20.04
C PRO A 23 -0.89 1.98 -18.97
N ASP A 24 -1.38 3.07 -18.38
CA ASP A 24 -2.34 3.03 -17.27
C ASP A 24 -3.67 2.41 -17.72
N ALA A 25 -3.81 1.09 -17.49
CA ALA A 25 -4.98 0.30 -17.83
C ALA A 25 -6.24 0.70 -17.06
N TRP A 26 -6.10 1.54 -16.02
CA TRP A 26 -7.17 1.99 -15.14
C TRP A 26 -7.50 3.48 -15.33
N SER A 27 -6.97 4.12 -16.38
CA SER A 27 -7.26 5.53 -16.72
C SER A 27 -8.76 5.79 -16.87
N ASP A 28 -9.48 4.84 -17.48
CA ASP A 28 -10.93 4.90 -17.71
C ASP A 28 -11.76 4.44 -16.49
N THR A 29 -11.12 3.88 -15.46
CA THR A 29 -11.75 3.31 -14.26
C THR A 29 -11.10 3.80 -12.95
N PRO A 30 -11.06 5.13 -12.70
CA PRO A 30 -10.44 5.68 -11.48
C PRO A 30 -11.09 5.18 -10.18
N GLN A 31 -12.34 4.72 -10.24
CA GLN A 31 -13.03 4.10 -9.11
C GLN A 31 -12.36 2.82 -8.61
N GLU A 32 -11.76 2.03 -9.50
CA GLU A 32 -11.04 0.81 -9.10
C GLU A 32 -9.71 1.17 -8.41
N LYS A 33 -9.04 2.24 -8.86
CA LYS A 33 -7.88 2.79 -8.16
C LYS A 33 -8.24 3.31 -6.77
N LEU A 34 -9.37 4.02 -6.64
CA LEU A 34 -9.87 4.50 -5.34
C LEU A 34 -10.20 3.35 -4.39
N LYS A 35 -10.79 2.28 -4.90
CA LYS A 35 -11.09 1.07 -4.11
C LYS A 35 -9.82 0.33 -3.69
N ALA A 36 -8.82 0.25 -4.56
CA ALA A 36 -7.52 -0.31 -4.22
C ALA A 36 -6.80 0.52 -3.16
N ALA A 37 -6.85 1.85 -3.29
CA ALA A 37 -6.33 2.78 -2.30
C ALA A 37 -7.03 2.62 -0.94
N ASP A 38 -8.37 2.63 -0.89
CA ASP A 38 -9.15 2.40 0.34
C ASP A 38 -8.77 1.09 1.03
N ALA A 39 -8.68 0.00 0.27
CA ALA A 39 -8.28 -1.30 0.80
C ALA A 39 -6.83 -1.30 1.32
N ALA A 40 -5.92 -0.61 0.63
CA ALA A 40 -4.52 -0.51 1.04
C ALA A 40 -4.34 0.33 2.30
N GLU A 41 -4.98 1.49 2.38
CA GLU A 41 -4.94 2.34 3.56
C GLU A 41 -5.56 1.65 4.78
N GLY A 42 -6.73 1.01 4.60
CA GLY A 42 -7.38 0.26 5.67
C GLY A 42 -6.56 -0.94 6.15
N LEU A 43 -5.87 -1.64 5.24
CA LEU A 43 -4.97 -2.73 5.64
C LEU A 43 -3.73 -2.22 6.37
N LEU A 44 -3.16 -1.08 5.95
CA LEU A 44 -2.04 -0.46 6.65
C LEU A 44 -2.44 -0.09 8.08
N GLU A 45 -3.57 0.61 8.26
CA GLU A 45 -4.13 0.94 9.57
C GLU A 45 -4.34 -0.34 10.41
N ALA A 46 -4.91 -1.40 9.82
CA ALA A 46 -5.12 -2.69 10.48
C ALA A 46 -3.82 -3.35 10.96
N ARG A 47 -2.73 -3.24 10.19
CA ARG A 47 -1.46 -3.91 10.48
C ARG A 47 -0.57 -3.12 11.43
N VAL A 48 -0.53 -1.81 11.26
CA VAL A 48 0.38 -0.92 12.00
C VAL A 48 -0.26 -0.42 13.28
N ASN A 49 -1.55 -0.09 13.24
CA ASN A 49 -2.23 0.61 14.32
C ASN A 49 -3.55 -0.06 14.73
N SER A 50 -3.63 -1.39 14.60
CA SER A 50 -4.80 -2.20 14.98
C SER A 50 -6.14 -1.73 14.39
N GLY A 51 -6.11 -1.08 13.22
CA GLY A 51 -7.28 -0.58 12.50
C GLY A 51 -7.68 0.85 12.85
N LEU A 52 -6.86 1.54 13.65
CA LEU A 52 -7.03 2.96 13.93
C LEU A 52 -6.28 3.82 12.91
N PRO A 53 -6.79 5.03 12.60
CA PRO A 53 -6.08 5.97 11.74
C PRO A 53 -4.72 6.36 12.33
N LEU A 54 -3.75 6.63 11.46
CA LEU A 54 -2.41 7.06 11.85
C LEU A 54 -2.38 8.58 12.04
N ASP A 55 -1.95 9.04 13.21
CA ASP A 55 -1.78 10.48 13.49
C ASP A 55 -0.49 11.04 12.85
N ASP A 56 0.63 10.31 12.93
CA ASP A 56 1.93 10.73 12.41
C ASP A 56 2.27 10.03 11.08
N VAL A 57 1.79 10.61 9.97
CA VAL A 57 1.99 10.06 8.63
C VAL A 57 3.38 10.39 8.08
N GLU A 58 4.32 9.48 8.33
CA GLU A 58 5.65 9.48 7.71
C GLU A 58 5.69 8.96 6.26
N SER A 59 6.82 9.18 5.58
CA SER A 59 7.05 8.72 4.21
C SER A 59 6.91 7.21 4.05
N ILE A 60 7.31 6.42 5.06
CA ILE A 60 7.23 4.95 5.02
C ILE A 60 5.77 4.45 4.99
N HIS A 61 4.85 5.15 5.64
CA HIS A 61 3.42 4.85 5.59
C HIS A 61 2.85 5.07 4.18
N ARG A 62 3.25 6.16 3.53
CA ARG A 62 2.84 6.48 2.16
C ARG A 62 3.37 5.44 1.19
N THR A 63 4.64 5.04 1.35
CA THR A 63 5.26 3.97 0.56
C THR A 63 4.51 2.65 0.74
N ALA A 64 4.18 2.27 1.97
CA ALA A 64 3.42 1.05 2.24
C ALA A 64 2.03 1.08 1.60
N ALA A 65 1.24 2.13 1.82
CA ALA A 65 -0.09 2.27 1.25
C ALA A 65 -0.07 2.25 -0.29
N THR A 66 0.88 2.97 -0.89
CA THR A 66 1.02 3.07 -2.35
C THR A 66 1.45 1.73 -2.96
N ALA A 67 2.43 1.04 -2.35
CA ALA A 67 2.89 -0.27 -2.82
C ALA A 67 1.80 -1.34 -2.76
N TYR A 68 0.99 -1.36 -1.70
CA TYR A 68 -0.12 -2.32 -1.61
C TYR A 68 -1.27 -1.99 -2.57
N ALA A 69 -1.57 -0.71 -2.79
CA ALA A 69 -2.54 -0.30 -3.80
C ALA A 69 -2.11 -0.76 -5.20
N SER A 70 -0.82 -0.61 -5.53
CA SER A 70 -0.24 -1.16 -6.76
C SER A 70 -0.36 -2.67 -6.82
N TYR A 71 -0.03 -3.38 -5.75
CA TYR A 71 -0.19 -4.84 -5.68
C TYR A 71 -1.63 -5.27 -5.95
N ILE A 72 -2.63 -4.61 -5.36
CA ILE A 72 -4.06 -4.92 -5.59
C ILE A 72 -4.41 -4.73 -7.06
N LEU A 73 -3.98 -3.61 -7.67
CA LEU A 73 -4.30 -3.33 -9.07
C LEU A 73 -3.61 -4.31 -10.01
N LEU A 74 -2.34 -4.63 -9.77
CA LEU A 74 -1.53 -5.57 -10.57
C LEU A 74 -2.01 -7.02 -10.40
N SER A 75 -2.32 -7.43 -9.17
CA SER A 75 -2.96 -8.72 -8.85
C SER A 75 -4.37 -8.82 -9.45
N GLY A 76 -5.11 -7.72 -9.45
CA GLY A 76 -6.45 -7.60 -10.05
C GLY A 76 -6.44 -7.74 -11.57
N VAL A 77 -5.30 -7.52 -12.25
CA VAL A 77 -5.16 -7.78 -13.70
C VAL A 77 -5.32 -9.28 -14.02
N GLU A 78 -5.14 -10.19 -13.06
CA GLU A 78 -5.48 -11.60 -13.26
C GLU A 78 -7.00 -11.84 -13.39
N HIS A 79 -7.84 -10.88 -12.96
CA HIS A 79 -9.30 -10.95 -13.09
C HIS A 79 -9.95 -9.58 -13.37
N PRO A 80 -10.00 -9.12 -14.63
CA PRO A 80 -11.12 -8.34 -15.06
C PRO A 80 -12.12 -9.30 -15.70
N ASN A 81 -13.40 -9.03 -15.54
CA ASN A 81 -14.47 -9.61 -16.37
C ASN A 81 -14.37 -9.11 -17.85
N SER A 82 -13.16 -8.88 -18.35
CA SER A 82 -12.81 -8.25 -19.63
C SER A 82 -11.53 -8.81 -20.26
N ALA A 83 -11.05 -9.99 -19.83
CA ALA A 83 -10.25 -10.82 -20.72
C ALA A 83 -11.17 -11.35 -21.83
N ARG A 84 -11.44 -10.54 -22.86
CA ARG A 84 -11.78 -11.11 -24.17
C ARG A 84 -10.65 -12.07 -24.49
N SER A 85 -10.97 -13.35 -24.65
CA SER A 85 -10.02 -14.45 -24.85
C SER A 85 -9.14 -14.36 -26.11
N GLY A 86 -8.88 -13.16 -26.64
CA GLY A 86 -7.98 -12.87 -27.75
C GLY A 86 -7.00 -11.71 -27.51
N ASP A 87 -7.08 -10.98 -26.39
CA ASP A 87 -6.14 -9.90 -26.04
C ASP A 87 -5.00 -10.40 -25.11
N PHE A 88 -4.52 -11.61 -25.37
CA PHE A 88 -3.28 -12.10 -24.79
C PHE A 88 -2.14 -11.23 -25.33
N TYR A 89 -1.80 -10.15 -24.62
CA TYR A 89 -0.47 -9.55 -24.67
C TYR A 89 0.52 -10.62 -24.21
N SER A 90 1.00 -11.41 -25.18
CA SER A 90 1.77 -12.64 -25.03
C SER A 90 3.21 -12.44 -24.51
N GLY A 91 3.45 -11.42 -23.69
CA GLY A 91 4.75 -11.14 -23.08
C GLY A 91 4.72 -10.37 -21.77
N SER A 92 3.58 -9.85 -21.31
CA SER A 92 3.56 -8.89 -20.18
C SER A 92 3.01 -9.44 -18.87
N ASN A 93 2.41 -10.64 -18.85
CA ASN A 93 1.82 -11.18 -17.61
C ASN A 93 2.88 -11.68 -16.61
N GLU A 94 4.03 -12.16 -17.09
CA GLU A 94 5.14 -12.55 -16.23
C GLU A 94 5.77 -11.33 -15.56
N ASP A 95 5.96 -10.23 -16.33
CA ASP A 95 6.43 -8.95 -15.80
C ASP A 95 5.43 -8.33 -14.80
N VAL A 96 4.13 -8.41 -15.07
CA VAL A 96 3.08 -7.90 -14.15
C VAL A 96 3.07 -8.70 -12.84
N ALA A 97 3.21 -10.03 -12.91
CA ALA A 97 3.29 -10.88 -11.72
C ALA A 97 4.58 -10.62 -10.92
N GLU A 98 5.70 -10.41 -11.61
CA GLU A 98 6.98 -10.04 -10.97
C GLU A 98 6.86 -8.70 -10.24
N VAL A 99 6.34 -7.67 -10.90
CA VAL A 99 6.17 -6.35 -10.28
C VAL A 99 5.11 -6.39 -9.19
N ALA A 100 4.04 -7.16 -9.32
CA ALA A 100 3.08 -7.37 -8.23
C ALA A 100 3.80 -7.97 -7.01
N SER A 101 4.62 -9.00 -7.21
CA SER A 101 5.40 -9.61 -6.13
C SER A 101 6.38 -8.62 -5.51
N GLU A 102 7.06 -7.79 -6.31
CA GLU A 102 7.97 -6.75 -5.83
C GLU A 102 7.23 -5.72 -4.97
N MET A 103 6.09 -5.21 -5.46
CA MET A 103 5.27 -4.25 -4.72
C MET A 103 4.75 -4.84 -3.40
N LYS A 104 4.40 -6.13 -3.39
CA LYS A 104 4.05 -6.84 -2.16
C LYS A 104 5.23 -6.91 -1.20
N THR A 105 6.44 -7.23 -1.67
CA THR A 105 7.65 -7.25 -0.84
C THR A 105 7.99 -5.88 -0.27
N ILE A 106 7.86 -4.81 -1.07
CA ILE A 106 8.05 -3.43 -0.61
C ILE A 106 7.05 -3.08 0.50
N TRP A 107 5.78 -3.48 0.35
CA TRP A 107 4.78 -3.30 1.39
C TRP A 107 5.11 -4.09 2.66
N GLU A 108 5.50 -5.37 2.54
CA GLU A 108 5.88 -6.21 3.69
C GLU A 108 7.07 -5.61 4.45
N ASP A 109 8.11 -5.16 3.74
CA ASP A 109 9.29 -4.51 4.31
C ASP A 109 8.93 -3.19 5.01
N ALA A 110 8.13 -2.34 4.35
CA ALA A 110 7.71 -1.07 4.93
C ALA A 110 6.86 -1.26 6.20
N VAL A 111 5.92 -2.21 6.19
CA VAL A 111 5.09 -2.53 7.37
C VAL A 111 5.96 -3.07 8.52
N GLN A 112 6.92 -3.96 8.23
CA GLN A 112 7.86 -4.44 9.24
C GLN A 112 8.72 -3.31 9.79
N GLY A 113 9.21 -2.42 8.93
CA GLY A 113 9.97 -1.22 9.33
C GLY A 113 9.18 -0.33 10.28
N ILE A 114 7.91 -0.07 9.97
CA ILE A 114 7.01 0.72 10.83
C ILE A 114 6.80 0.03 12.18
N ILE A 115 6.47 -1.26 12.18
CA ILE A 115 6.25 -2.03 13.42
C ILE A 115 7.51 -2.03 14.28
N ASN A 116 8.68 -2.26 13.68
CA ASN A 116 9.95 -2.26 14.39
C ASN A 116 10.29 -0.87 14.95
N ALA A 117 10.06 0.21 14.20
CA ALA A 117 10.26 1.58 14.67
C ALA A 117 9.35 1.89 15.87
N SER A 118 8.06 1.54 15.79
CA SER A 118 7.11 1.72 16.89
C SER A 118 7.48 0.90 18.14
N ALA A 119 8.11 -0.26 17.97
CA ALA A 119 8.59 -1.10 19.07
C ALA A 119 9.87 -0.54 19.72
N ASP A 120 10.76 0.08 18.93
CA ASP A 120 12.02 0.68 19.41
C ASP A 120 11.74 1.97 20.23
N GLU A 121 10.76 2.77 19.82
CA GLU A 121 10.26 3.92 20.61
C GLU A 121 9.66 3.49 21.97
N GLY A 122 9.20 2.24 22.09
CA GLY A 122 8.76 1.63 23.35
C GLY A 122 9.88 1.29 24.33
N THR A 123 11.16 1.44 23.95
CA THR A 123 12.33 1.11 24.78
C THR A 123 13.11 2.35 25.24
N ASN A 124 12.44 3.46 25.54
CA ASN A 124 13.08 4.62 26.16
C ASN A 124 12.25 5.24 27.30
N THR A 125 12.12 4.50 28.42
CA THR A 125 12.37 5.01 29.80
C THR A 125 12.22 3.89 30.83
N ALA A 126 13.20 2.99 30.92
CA ALA A 126 13.39 2.17 32.09
C ALA A 126 14.68 2.59 32.82
N THR A 127 14.50 3.35 33.90
CA THR A 127 15.34 3.32 35.10
C THR A 127 16.83 3.66 34.96
N LEU A 128 17.17 4.94 35.04
CA LEU A 128 18.43 5.35 35.69
C LEU A 128 18.14 5.69 37.14
N ASN A 129 18.02 4.63 37.95
CA ASN A 129 18.23 4.70 39.39
C ASN A 129 19.70 5.06 39.61
N VAL A 130 20.00 6.35 39.80
CA VAL A 130 21.31 6.77 40.29
C VAL A 130 21.19 6.87 41.82
N PRO A 131 21.91 6.03 42.58
CA PRO A 131 21.77 5.95 44.03
C PRO A 131 22.32 7.19 44.75
N ASP A 132 21.69 7.45 45.88
CA ASP A 132 22.02 8.35 46.99
C ASP A 132 23.53 8.41 47.31
N PHE A 133 24.09 9.63 47.37
CA PHE A 133 25.34 9.96 48.05
C PHE A 133 25.25 11.36 48.68
#